data_AF-A0A842MBA9-F1
#
_entry.id   AF-A0A842MBA9-F1
#
_cell.length_a   1.000
_cell.length_b   1.000
_cell.length_c   1.000
_cell.angle_alpha   90.00
_cell.angle_beta   90.00
_cell.angle_gamma   90.00
#
_symmetry.space_group_name_H-M   'P 1'
#
loop_
_entity.id
_entity.type
_entity.pdbx_description
1 polymer ?
#
loop_
_entity_poly.entity_id
_entity_poly.type
_entity_poly.pdbx_seq_one_letter_code
_entity_poly.pdbx_strand_id
1 'polypeptide(L)'
;DRPRIPWLYAAALAAGREFEVMKRLYPVVSVPRPVALSRHALAMEYVPGPLLHRIALKDPEDGLSLILDEVGRALGQGIIHADLSEFNIMIADSGPVIIDWPQAVDSSHPHAAELLKRDLGNVLRFFRRKYNIEMSLEEALSQAEGAVQI
;
A
#
# COMPACT_ATOMS: atom_id res chain seq x y z
N ASP A 1 25.64 26.74 -16.15
CA ASP A 1 25.15 25.37 -16.39
C ASP A 1 23.98 25.02 -15.49
N ARG A 2 22.76 24.99 -16.03
CA ARG A 2 21.61 24.40 -15.34
C ARG A 2 21.76 22.87 -15.44
N PRO A 3 21.72 22.12 -14.34
CA PRO A 3 21.96 20.68 -14.42
C PRO A 3 20.90 20.03 -15.29
N ARG A 4 21.37 19.07 -16.09
CA ARG A 4 20.58 18.18 -16.92
C ARG A 4 19.43 17.57 -16.09
N ILE A 5 18.22 18.05 -16.37
CA ILE A 5 16.94 17.40 -16.16
C ILE A 5 16.61 16.99 -14.69
N PRO A 6 16.13 17.92 -13.86
CA PRO A 6 15.74 17.67 -12.46
C PRO A 6 14.74 16.52 -12.25
N TRP A 7 13.85 16.28 -13.23
CA TRP A 7 12.84 15.22 -13.11
C TRP A 7 13.44 13.82 -13.13
N LEU A 8 14.52 13.60 -13.90
CA LEU A 8 15.15 12.29 -14.00
C LEU A 8 15.84 11.91 -12.68
N TYR A 9 16.41 12.90 -12.00
CA TYR A 9 16.99 12.71 -10.67
C TYR A 9 15.90 12.41 -9.63
N ALA A 10 14.80 13.18 -9.63
CA ALA A 10 13.67 12.93 -8.73
C ALA A 10 13.07 11.52 -8.95
N ALA A 11 12.90 11.09 -10.20
CA ALA A 11 12.41 9.75 -10.52
C ALA A 11 13.35 8.65 -10.02
N ALA A 12 14.67 8.85 -10.11
CA ALA A 12 15.63 7.90 -9.57
C ALA A 12 15.57 7.81 -8.04
N LEU A 13 15.38 8.93 -7.35
CA LEU A 13 15.18 8.95 -5.90
C LEU A 13 13.88 8.24 -5.48
N ALA A 14 12.79 8.45 -6.22
CA ALA A 14 11.51 7.79 -5.96
C ALA A 14 11.61 6.27 -6.11
N ALA A 15 12.19 5.79 -7.21
CA ALA A 15 12.39 4.36 -7.43
C ALA A 15 13.33 3.74 -6.38
N GLY A 16 14.37 4.46 -5.95
CA GLY A 16 15.24 4.03 -4.87
C GLY A 16 14.50 3.89 -3.54
N ARG A 17 13.64 4.85 -3.22
CA ARG A 17 12.83 4.82 -2.01
C ARG A 17 11.84 3.67 -2.01
N GLU A 18 11.12 3.49 -3.10
CA GLU A 18 10.18 2.38 -3.28
C GLU A 18 10.87 1.02 -3.15
N PHE A 19 12.03 0.84 -3.77
CA PHE A 19 12.81 -0.40 -3.66
C PHE A 19 13.19 -0.71 -2.20
N GLU A 20 13.68 0.27 -1.45
CA GLU A 20 14.05 0.08 -0.04
C GLU A 20 12.83 -0.24 0.85
N VAL A 21 11.69 0.41 0.59
CA VAL A 21 10.43 0.11 1.30
C VAL A 21 9.98 -1.32 0.98
N MET A 22 9.90 -1.70 -0.30
CA MET A 22 9.48 -3.05 -0.69
C MET A 22 10.39 -4.15 -0.11
N LYS A 23 11.70 -3.90 0.01
CA LYS A 23 12.61 -4.86 0.67
C LYS A 23 12.35 -5.02 2.16
N ARG A 24 11.93 -3.95 2.86
CA ARG A 24 11.56 -4.02 4.28
C ARG A 24 10.25 -4.77 4.49
N LEU A 25 9.31 -4.59 3.55
CA LEU A 25 7.98 -5.17 3.64
C LEU A 25 7.94 -6.63 3.21
N TYR A 26 8.67 -7.02 2.16
CA TYR A 26 8.70 -8.40 1.69
C TYR A 26 9.53 -9.31 2.63
N PRO A 27 9.07 -10.52 2.98
CA PRO A 27 7.83 -11.18 2.54
C PRO A 27 6.66 -11.02 3.53
N VAL A 28 6.78 -10.17 4.56
CA VAL A 28 5.81 -10.05 5.65
C VAL A 28 4.49 -9.46 5.16
N VAL A 29 4.55 -8.41 4.33
CA VAL A 29 3.39 -7.78 3.70
C VAL A 29 3.26 -8.32 2.28
N SER A 30 2.02 -8.49 1.82
CA SER A 30 1.70 -8.80 0.42
C SER A 30 2.03 -7.62 -0.49
N VAL A 31 3.30 -7.57 -0.90
CA VAL A 31 3.88 -6.66 -1.89
C VAL A 31 4.61 -7.48 -2.96
N PRO A 32 4.77 -6.97 -4.20
CA PRO A 32 5.57 -7.66 -5.19
C PRO A 32 7.01 -7.83 -4.68
N ARG A 33 7.64 -9.01 -4.87
CA ARG A 33 9.04 -9.16 -4.50
C ARG A 33 9.92 -8.19 -5.31
N PRO A 34 10.69 -7.28 -4.67
CA PRO A 34 11.62 -6.43 -5.38
C PRO A 34 12.78 -7.26 -5.93
N VAL A 35 13.17 -7.04 -7.18
CA VAL A 35 14.21 -7.84 -7.87
C VAL A 35 15.48 -7.02 -8.11
N ALA A 36 15.37 -5.85 -8.71
CA ALA A 36 16.52 -5.00 -9.02
C ALA A 36 16.11 -3.55 -9.20
N LEU A 37 17.06 -2.64 -8.98
CA LEU A 37 16.89 -1.21 -9.19
C LEU A 37 18.01 -0.69 -10.10
N SER A 38 17.65 0.09 -11.12
CA SER A 38 18.61 0.82 -11.95
C SER A 38 18.08 2.22 -12.23
N ARG A 39 18.71 3.23 -11.62
CA ARG A 39 18.29 4.64 -11.71
C ARG A 39 16.81 4.81 -11.30
N HIS A 40 15.93 5.02 -12.27
CA HIS A 40 14.50 5.24 -12.08
C HIS A 40 13.65 4.02 -12.44
N ALA A 41 14.29 2.89 -12.81
CA ALA A 41 13.61 1.66 -13.17
C ALA A 41 13.73 0.65 -12.03
N LEU A 42 12.57 0.24 -11.51
CA LEU A 42 12.40 -0.82 -10.53
C LEU A 42 11.89 -2.08 -11.25
N ALA A 43 12.63 -3.18 -11.13
CA ALA A 43 12.18 -4.50 -11.53
C ALA A 43 11.67 -5.25 -10.29
N MET A 44 10.48 -5.83 -10.40
CA MET A 44 9.80 -6.55 -9.32
C MET A 44 9.04 -7.76 -9.88
N GLU A 45 8.57 -8.61 -9.00
CA GLU A 45 7.67 -9.71 -9.34
C GLU A 45 6.43 -9.22 -10.10
N TYR A 46 6.02 -9.99 -11.11
CA TYR A 46 4.76 -9.76 -11.79
C TYR A 46 3.61 -10.23 -10.90
N VAL A 47 2.69 -9.34 -10.58
CA VAL A 47 1.47 -9.67 -9.83
C VAL A 47 0.36 -10.04 -10.82
N PRO A 48 -0.07 -11.31 -10.89
CA PRO A 48 -1.17 -11.70 -11.76
C PRO A 48 -2.50 -11.27 -11.12
N GLY A 49 -3.17 -10.29 -11.71
CA GLY A 49 -4.48 -9.85 -11.23
C GLY A 49 -4.90 -8.47 -11.73
N PRO A 50 -6.20 -8.16 -11.72
CA PRO A 50 -6.68 -6.83 -12.00
C PRO A 50 -6.52 -5.90 -10.79
N LEU A 51 -6.53 -4.59 -11.04
CA LEU A 51 -6.67 -3.58 -10.00
C LEU A 51 -8.06 -3.63 -9.37
N LEU A 52 -8.15 -3.45 -8.06
CA LEU A 52 -9.39 -3.47 -7.29
C LEU A 52 -10.45 -2.50 -7.83
N HIS A 53 -10.04 -1.31 -8.29
CA HIS A 53 -10.98 -0.36 -8.90
C HIS A 53 -11.75 -0.94 -10.11
N ARG A 54 -11.16 -1.87 -10.86
CA ARG A 54 -11.70 -2.42 -12.12
C ARG A 54 -12.65 -3.60 -11.95
N ILE A 55 -12.67 -4.23 -10.78
CA ILE A 55 -13.42 -5.47 -10.56
C ILE A 55 -14.35 -5.39 -9.36
N ALA A 56 -15.43 -6.16 -9.37
CA ALA A 56 -16.21 -6.42 -8.17
C ALA A 56 -15.64 -7.66 -7.47
N LEU A 57 -15.40 -7.54 -6.17
CA LEU A 57 -15.00 -8.67 -5.34
C LEU A 57 -16.18 -9.62 -5.15
N LYS A 58 -15.89 -10.92 -5.13
CA LYS A 58 -16.90 -11.95 -4.83
C LYS A 58 -17.33 -11.89 -3.37
N ASP A 59 -16.36 -11.68 -2.47
CA ASP A 59 -16.56 -11.48 -1.04
C ASP A 59 -15.91 -10.15 -0.64
N PRO A 60 -16.66 -9.04 -0.65
CA PRO A 60 -16.10 -7.73 -0.35
C PRO A 60 -15.80 -7.51 1.14
N GLU A 61 -16.48 -8.21 2.06
CA GLU A 61 -16.20 -8.09 3.50
C GLU A 61 -14.85 -8.73 3.83
N ASP A 62 -14.63 -9.96 3.35
CA ASP A 62 -13.34 -10.64 3.47
C ASP A 62 -12.22 -9.85 2.76
N GLY A 63 -12.49 -9.36 1.55
CA GLY A 63 -11.51 -8.56 0.82
C GLY A 63 -11.14 -7.25 1.52
N LEU A 64 -12.09 -6.57 2.17
CA LEU A 64 -11.79 -5.40 3.01
C LEU A 64 -10.92 -5.81 4.20
N SER A 65 -11.30 -6.88 4.91
CA SER A 65 -10.56 -7.39 6.07
C SER A 65 -9.10 -7.70 5.70
N LEU A 66 -8.87 -8.43 4.61
CA LEU A 66 -7.52 -8.78 4.16
C LEU A 66 -6.69 -7.54 3.80
N ILE A 67 -7.30 -6.52 3.19
CA ILE A 67 -6.60 -5.26 2.88
C ILE A 67 -6.20 -4.53 4.17
N LEU A 68 -7.10 -4.44 5.16
CA LEU A 68 -6.80 -3.81 6.44
C LEU A 68 -5.69 -4.55 7.19
N ASP A 69 -5.67 -5.88 7.11
CA ASP A 69 -4.62 -6.71 7.69
C ASP A 69 -3.26 -6.45 7.02
N GLU A 70 -3.20 -6.29 5.69
CA GLU A 70 -1.95 -5.91 5.00
C GLU A 70 -1.45 -4.51 5.41
N VAL A 71 -2.37 -3.56 5.59
CA VAL A 71 -2.01 -2.22 6.11
C VAL A 71 -1.46 -2.34 7.53
N GLY A 72 -2.07 -3.19 8.36
CA GLY A 72 -1.60 -3.48 9.71
C GLY A 72 -0.21 -4.13 9.75
N ARG A 73 0.03 -5.11 8.88
CA ARG A 73 1.37 -5.73 8.74
C ARG A 73 2.42 -4.72 8.31
N ALA A 74 2.10 -3.82 7.37
CA ALA A 74 3.00 -2.75 6.97
C ALA A 74 3.29 -1.78 8.13
N LEU A 75 2.26 -1.42 8.90
CA LEU A 75 2.41 -0.62 10.12
C LEU A 75 3.30 -1.31 11.15
N GLY A 76 3.18 -2.63 11.31
CA GLY A 76 4.04 -3.43 12.18
C GLY A 76 5.51 -3.46 11.75
N GLN A 77 5.79 -3.31 10.44
CA GLN A 77 7.13 -3.06 9.91
C GLN A 77 7.56 -1.59 10.00
N GLY A 78 6.76 -0.75 10.64
CA GLY A 78 6.99 0.68 10.85
C GLY A 78 6.78 1.52 9.59
N ILE A 79 5.99 1.07 8.62
CA ILE A 79 5.74 1.74 7.35
C ILE A 79 4.26 2.06 7.18
N ILE A 80 3.95 3.26 6.71
CA ILE A 80 2.62 3.70 6.29
C ILE A 80 2.70 4.03 4.80
N HIS A 81 1.75 3.53 4.00
CA HIS A 81 1.77 3.71 2.55
C HIS A 81 1.70 5.19 2.14
N ALA A 82 0.90 6.00 2.84
CA ALA A 82 0.75 7.43 2.66
C ALA A 82 0.31 7.84 1.24
N ASP A 83 -0.40 6.95 0.53
CA ASP A 83 -1.17 7.24 -0.70
C ASP A 83 -2.10 6.07 -1.09
N LEU A 84 -2.62 5.34 -0.10
CA LEU A 84 -3.35 4.09 -0.38
C LEU A 84 -4.76 4.38 -0.92
N SER A 85 -5.15 3.66 -1.96
CA SER A 85 -6.50 3.70 -2.57
C SER A 85 -6.77 2.43 -3.38
N GLU A 86 -7.98 2.30 -3.93
CA GLU A 86 -8.36 1.18 -4.81
C GLU A 86 -7.55 1.08 -6.12
N PHE A 87 -6.77 2.12 -6.44
CA PHE A 87 -5.91 2.18 -7.62
C PHE A 87 -4.54 1.54 -7.39
N ASN A 88 -4.15 1.32 -6.13
CA ASN A 88 -2.84 0.80 -5.73
C ASN A 88 -2.95 -0.57 -5.07
N ILE A 89 -4.08 -1.25 -5.28
CA ILE A 89 -4.37 -2.59 -4.75
C ILE A 89 -4.69 -3.50 -5.94
N MET A 90 -3.88 -4.54 -6.11
CA MET A 90 -4.12 -5.61 -7.07
C MET A 90 -4.78 -6.80 -6.37
N ILE A 91 -5.66 -7.50 -7.06
CA ILE A 91 -6.33 -8.69 -6.52
C ILE A 91 -5.79 -9.92 -7.25
N ALA A 92 -4.87 -10.62 -6.60
CA ALA A 92 -4.32 -11.88 -7.08
C ALA A 92 -5.12 -13.07 -6.52
N ASP A 93 -4.89 -14.26 -7.04
CA ASP A 93 -5.53 -15.50 -6.55
C ASP A 93 -5.21 -15.77 -5.07
N SER A 94 -4.05 -15.29 -4.58
CA SER A 94 -3.62 -15.40 -3.19
C SER A 94 -4.18 -14.29 -2.27
N GLY A 95 -4.93 -13.34 -2.80
CA GLY A 95 -5.47 -12.20 -2.06
C GLY A 95 -4.98 -10.83 -2.55
N PRO A 96 -5.22 -9.76 -1.77
CA PRO A 96 -4.81 -8.41 -2.14
C PRO A 96 -3.29 -8.26 -2.09
N VAL A 97 -2.74 -7.52 -3.06
CA VAL A 97 -1.33 -7.14 -3.13
C VAL A 97 -1.26 -5.62 -3.25
N ILE A 98 -0.56 -4.96 -2.33
CA ILE A 98 -0.42 -3.51 -2.31
C ILE A 98 0.82 -3.11 -3.11
N ILE A 99 0.65 -2.20 -4.06
CA ILE A 99 1.70 -1.70 -4.97
C ILE A 99 1.87 -0.18 -4.83
N ASP A 100 2.86 0.39 -5.50
CA ASP A 100 3.10 1.84 -5.57
C ASP A 100 3.46 2.48 -4.22
N TRP A 101 4.68 2.19 -3.74
CA TRP A 101 5.17 2.64 -2.43
C TRP A 101 6.11 3.88 -2.40
N PRO A 102 6.29 4.72 -3.44
CA PRO A 102 7.29 5.79 -3.40
C PRO A 102 6.99 6.88 -2.34
N GLN A 103 5.72 7.04 -1.95
CA GLN A 103 5.29 8.02 -0.95
C GLN A 103 5.31 7.51 0.50
N ALA A 104 5.62 6.22 0.71
CA ALA A 104 5.50 5.59 2.02
C ALA A 104 6.37 6.25 3.10
N VAL A 105 5.88 6.39 4.32
CA VAL A 105 6.60 7.07 5.42
C VAL A 105 6.83 6.12 6.58
N ASP A 106 7.87 6.39 7.38
CA ASP A 106 8.05 5.69 8.65
C ASP A 106 6.94 6.07 9.64
N SER A 107 6.57 5.13 10.52
CA SER A 107 5.57 5.34 11.56
C SER A 107 5.98 6.40 12.59
N SER A 108 7.26 6.78 12.64
CA SER A 108 7.77 7.91 13.44
C SER A 108 7.60 9.27 12.78
N HIS A 109 7.05 9.34 11.56
CA HIS A 109 6.82 10.60 10.86
C HIS A 109 5.85 11.49 11.67
N PRO A 110 6.06 12.83 11.74
CA PRO A 110 5.20 13.73 12.54
C PRO A 110 3.70 13.64 12.21
N HIS A 111 3.37 13.30 10.97
CA HIS A 111 2.00 13.15 10.46
C HIS A 111 1.58 11.68 10.25
N ALA A 112 2.30 10.70 10.79
CA ALA A 112 2.04 9.28 10.60
C ALA A 112 0.57 8.90 10.88
N ALA A 113 0.04 9.29 12.05
CA ALA A 113 -1.32 8.96 12.44
C ALA A 113 -2.39 9.55 11.50
N GLU A 114 -2.17 10.75 10.95
CA GLU A 114 -3.07 11.37 9.99
C GLU A 114 -3.03 10.66 8.63
N LEU A 115 -1.83 10.31 8.17
CA LEU A 115 -1.62 9.59 6.91
C LEU A 115 -2.25 8.20 6.94
N LEU A 116 -2.08 7.46 8.04
CA LEU A 116 -2.72 6.15 8.24
C LEU A 116 -4.25 6.28 8.22
N LYS A 117 -4.81 7.24 8.96
CA LYS A 117 -6.25 7.50 8.96
C LYS A 117 -6.79 7.86 7.56
N ARG A 118 -6.01 8.60 6.78
CA ARG A 118 -6.37 8.96 5.41
C ARG A 118 -6.37 7.74 4.50
N ASP A 119 -5.34 6.89 4.57
CA ASP A 119 -5.22 5.65 3.81
C ASP A 119 -6.40 4.71 4.10
N LEU A 120 -6.67 4.44 5.39
CA LEU A 120 -7.82 3.62 5.81
C LEU A 120 -9.15 4.25 5.36
N GLY A 121 -9.31 5.57 5.53
CA GLY A 121 -10.49 6.30 5.10
C GLY A 121 -10.73 6.26 3.58
N ASN A 122 -9.67 6.20 2.76
CA ASN A 122 -9.79 6.00 1.31
C ASN A 122 -10.37 4.63 1.00
N VAL A 123 -9.81 3.57 1.61
CA VAL A 123 -10.28 2.19 1.44
C VAL A 123 -11.74 2.07 1.88
N LEU A 124 -12.09 2.54 3.08
CA LEU A 124 -13.46 2.50 3.60
C LEU A 124 -14.45 3.24 2.68
N ARG A 125 -14.08 4.43 2.17
CA ARG A 125 -14.93 5.17 1.22
C ARG A 125 -15.17 4.40 -0.07
N PHE A 126 -14.16 3.70 -0.58
CA PHE A 126 -14.31 2.85 -1.76
C PHE A 126 -15.28 1.71 -1.49
N PHE A 127 -15.11 0.98 -0.38
CA PHE A 127 -15.96 -0.17 -0.03
C PHE A 127 -17.41 0.26 0.25
N ARG A 128 -17.62 1.37 0.95
CA ARG A 128 -18.96 1.95 1.13
C ARG A 128 -19.61 2.30 -0.20
N ARG A 129 -18.90 3.01 -1.09
CA ARG A 129 -19.45 3.43 -2.39
C ARG A 129 -19.75 2.26 -3.32
N LYS A 130 -18.91 1.23 -3.33
CA LYS A 130 -19.01 0.12 -4.31
C LYS A 130 -19.87 -1.05 -3.81
N TYR A 131 -19.86 -1.32 -2.51
CA TYR A 131 -20.48 -2.50 -1.92
C TYR A 131 -21.49 -2.18 -0.80
N ASN A 132 -21.68 -0.90 -0.44
CA ASN A 132 -22.54 -0.48 0.67
C ASN A 132 -22.14 -1.12 2.02
N ILE A 133 -20.85 -1.38 2.20
CA ILE A 133 -20.27 -1.84 3.46
C ILE A 133 -19.98 -0.62 4.32
N GLU A 134 -20.56 -0.58 5.52
CA GLU A 134 -20.30 0.45 6.52
C GLU A 134 -19.38 -0.13 7.60
N MET A 135 -18.22 0.49 7.77
CA MET A 135 -17.28 0.23 8.86
C MET A 135 -16.72 1.57 9.28
N SER A 136 -16.65 1.81 10.59
CA SER A 136 -16.10 3.04 11.14
C SER A 136 -14.57 3.07 11.01
N LEU A 137 -14.00 4.28 11.01
CA LEU A 137 -12.54 4.43 11.00
C LEU A 137 -11.90 3.84 12.26
N GLU A 138 -12.61 3.86 13.40
CA GLU A 138 -12.14 3.29 14.67
C GLU A 138 -12.02 1.77 14.60
N GLU A 139 -13.02 1.10 14.01
CA GLU A 139 -12.98 -0.35 13.77
C GLU A 139 -11.83 -0.72 12.82
N ALA A 140 -11.66 0.02 11.71
CA ALA A 140 -10.58 -0.24 10.76
C ALA A 140 -9.18 0.00 11.37
N LEU A 141 -9.03 1.02 12.21
CA LEU A 141 -7.79 1.26 12.97
C LEU A 141 -7.52 0.13 13.95
N SER A 142 -8.52 -0.27 14.75
CA SER A 142 -8.40 -1.36 15.72
C SER A 142 -7.98 -2.66 15.05
N GLN A 143 -8.55 -2.98 13.89
CA GLN A 143 -8.17 -4.15 13.11
C GLN A 143 -6.73 -4.06 12.58
N ALA A 144 -6.37 -2.93 11.94
CA ALA A 144 -5.02 -2.74 11.42
C ALA A 144 -3.96 -2.78 12.54
N GLU A 145 -4.23 -2.19 13.69
CA GLU A 145 -3.35 -2.25 14.87
C GLU A 145 -3.30 -3.66 15.49
N GLY A 146 -4.40 -4.40 15.48
CA GLY A 146 -4.44 -5.81 15.92
C GLY A 146 -3.55 -6.73 15.07
N ALA A 147 -3.48 -6.48 13.76
CA ALA A 147 -2.62 -7.23 12.84
C ALA A 147 -1.11 -6.96 13.04
N VAL A 148 -0.72 -5.93 13.82
CA VAL A 148 0.70 -5.64 14.15
C VAL A 148 1.31 -6.71 15.06
N GLN A 149 0.50 -7.44 15.83
CA GLN A 149 0.97 -8.39 16.85
C GLN A 149 1.25 -9.81 16.32
N ILE A 150 1.12 -10.04 15.01
CA ILE A 150 1.31 -11.36 14.36
C ILE A 150 2.65 -11.41 13.63
#